data_AF-A0A8T2HT36-F1
#
_entry.id   AF-A0A8T2HT36-F1
#
_cell.length_a   1.000
_cell.length_b   1.000
_cell.length_c   1.000
_cell.angle_alpha   90.00
_cell.angle_beta   90.00
_cell.angle_gamma   90.00
#
_symmetry.space_group_name_H-M   'P 1'
#
loop_
_entity.id
_entity.type
_entity.pdbx_description
1 polymer ?
#
loop_
_entity_poly.entity_id
_entity_poly.type
_entity_poly.pdbx_seq_one_letter_code
_entity_poly.pdbx_strand_id
1 'polypeptide(L)'
;MLSLHSLGPITEWTCGRQRFLAIYLFAAFAGDFASYLGDDMPSLGASGAIFGLSGALSVYFWRNRQLFGSRFNTLQFRLLIIIILNLGTGFYLPQIDEFGHLGGLLGGILAALLLGPRYELCRVKGESGVWLIDDPPVEALATPPRKVLD
;
A
#
# COMPACT_ATOMS: atom_id res chain seq x y z
N MET A 1 -7.16 8.65 -13.19
CA MET A 1 -6.02 8.12 -13.98
C MET A 1 -4.66 8.64 -13.52
N LEU A 2 -4.47 9.94 -13.25
CA LEU A 2 -3.23 10.50 -12.67
C LEU A 2 -2.80 9.86 -11.33
N SER A 3 -3.76 9.47 -10.48
CA SER A 3 -3.48 8.86 -9.16
C SER A 3 -3.00 7.40 -9.28
N LEU A 4 -3.61 6.58 -10.15
CA LEU A 4 -3.16 5.20 -10.44
C LEU A 4 -1.77 5.19 -11.09
N HIS A 5 -1.52 6.12 -12.02
CA HIS A 5 -0.22 6.25 -12.70
C HIS A 5 0.91 6.63 -11.74
N SER A 6 0.60 7.27 -10.61
CA SER A 6 1.60 7.67 -9.62
C SER A 6 1.82 6.61 -8.53
N LEU A 7 0.74 6.00 -8.01
CA LEU A 7 0.81 5.09 -6.86
C LEU A 7 1.03 3.63 -7.25
N GLY A 8 0.51 3.21 -8.41
CA GLY A 8 0.68 1.85 -8.92
C GLY A 8 2.15 1.47 -9.07
N PRO A 9 2.94 2.21 -9.86
CA PRO A 9 4.36 1.92 -10.05
C PRO A 9 5.17 1.93 -8.76
N ILE A 10 4.89 2.87 -7.84
CA ILE A 10 5.59 2.93 -6.54
C ILE A 10 5.29 1.65 -5.74
N THR A 11 4.02 1.28 -5.63
CA THR A 11 3.61 0.09 -4.86
C THR A 11 4.16 -1.19 -5.48
N GLU A 12 4.14 -1.30 -6.82
CA GLU A 12 4.73 -2.43 -7.54
C GLU A 12 6.25 -2.51 -7.32
N TRP A 13 6.95 -1.38 -7.37
CA TRP A 13 8.38 -1.34 -7.15
C TRP A 13 8.78 -1.69 -5.70
N THR A 14 8.01 -1.23 -4.71
CA THR A 14 8.31 -1.50 -3.29
C THR A 14 7.91 -2.90 -2.85
N CYS A 15 6.75 -3.38 -3.31
CA CYS A 15 6.18 -4.66 -2.86
C CYS A 15 6.48 -5.81 -3.83
N GLY A 16 6.83 -5.54 -5.08
CA GLY A 16 6.92 -6.53 -6.13
C GLY A 16 5.58 -6.83 -6.80
N ARG A 17 5.65 -7.27 -8.06
CA ARG A 17 4.49 -7.45 -8.97
C ARG A 17 3.38 -8.34 -8.42
N GLN A 18 3.73 -9.47 -7.83
CA GLN A 18 2.75 -10.44 -7.32
C GLN A 18 1.94 -9.88 -6.14
N ARG A 19 2.64 -9.29 -5.16
CA ARG A 19 2.02 -8.66 -3.99
C ARG A 19 1.18 -7.45 -4.41
N PHE A 20 1.70 -6.62 -5.32
CA PHE A 20 0.97 -5.49 -5.88
C PHE A 20 -0.36 -5.93 -6.50
N LEU A 21 -0.34 -6.95 -7.38
CA LEU A 21 -1.55 -7.43 -8.03
C LEU A 21 -2.57 -7.96 -7.01
N ALA A 22 -2.12 -8.74 -6.03
CA ALA A 22 -2.98 -9.28 -4.99
C ALA A 22 -3.62 -8.17 -4.14
N ILE A 23 -2.83 -7.19 -3.70
CA ILE A 23 -3.30 -6.03 -2.94
C ILE A 23 -4.29 -5.21 -3.77
N TYR A 24 -3.98 -4.95 -5.03
CA TYR A 24 -4.83 -4.17 -5.93
C TYR A 24 -6.20 -4.82 -6.12
N LEU A 25 -6.23 -6.12 -6.44
CA LEU A 25 -7.47 -6.86 -6.68
C LEU A 25 -8.30 -6.97 -5.40
N PHE A 26 -7.66 -7.26 -4.26
CA PHE A 26 -8.36 -7.35 -2.98
C PHE A 26 -8.93 -6.00 -2.54
N ALA A 27 -8.17 -4.91 -2.72
CA ALA A 27 -8.66 -3.56 -2.42
C ALA A 27 -9.81 -3.15 -3.34
N ALA A 28 -9.75 -3.47 -4.64
CA ALA A 28 -10.85 -3.23 -5.57
C ALA A 28 -12.12 -3.94 -5.10
N PHE A 29 -12.01 -5.23 -4.79
CA PHE A 29 -13.13 -6.02 -4.28
C PHE A 29 -13.69 -5.49 -2.95
N ALA A 30 -12.82 -5.14 -2.00
CA ALA A 30 -13.25 -4.58 -0.71
C ALA A 30 -13.94 -3.22 -0.86
N GLY A 31 -13.46 -2.39 -1.79
CA GLY A 31 -14.11 -1.12 -2.14
C GLY A 31 -15.49 -1.34 -2.72
N ASP A 32 -15.62 -2.15 -3.77
CA ASP A 32 -16.92 -2.45 -4.39
C ASP A 32 -17.91 -3.06 -3.38
N PHE A 33 -17.43 -3.94 -2.50
CA PHE A 33 -18.26 -4.54 -1.44
C PHE A 33 -18.73 -3.51 -0.41
N ALA A 34 -17.87 -2.57 0.00
CA ALA A 34 -18.26 -1.51 0.94
C ALA A 34 -19.22 -0.50 0.29
N SER A 35 -18.97 -0.14 -0.98
CA SER A 35 -19.86 0.69 -1.79
C SER A 35 -21.28 0.11 -1.84
N TYR A 36 -21.39 -1.19 -2.14
CA TYR A 36 -22.68 -1.90 -2.17
C TYR A 36 -23.45 -1.86 -0.85
N LEU A 37 -22.77 -1.79 0.29
CA LEU A 37 -23.40 -1.77 1.61
C LEU A 37 -23.80 -0.37 2.08
N GLY A 38 -23.14 0.67 1.57
CA GLY A 38 -23.24 2.02 2.11
C GLY A 38 -23.83 3.06 1.17
N ASP A 39 -23.88 2.80 -0.14
CA ASP A 39 -24.35 3.74 -1.16
C ASP A 39 -25.59 3.21 -1.89
N ASP A 40 -26.55 4.10 -2.13
CA ASP A 40 -27.78 3.81 -2.90
C ASP A 40 -27.48 3.64 -4.40
N MET A 41 -26.36 4.20 -4.89
CA MET A 41 -25.86 4.00 -6.25
C MET A 41 -24.41 3.46 -6.21
N PRO A 42 -24.22 2.15 -6.02
CA PRO A 42 -22.89 1.57 -5.91
C PRO A 42 -22.05 1.87 -7.15
N SER A 43 -20.82 2.34 -6.92
CA SER A 43 -19.86 2.64 -7.99
C SER A 43 -18.92 1.45 -8.20
N LEU A 44 -18.68 1.08 -9.46
CA LEU A 44 -17.63 0.15 -9.84
C LEU A 44 -16.39 0.97 -10.17
N GLY A 45 -15.48 1.08 -9.20
CA GLY A 45 -14.49 2.16 -9.20
C GLY A 45 -13.05 1.70 -9.07
N ALA A 46 -12.23 1.94 -10.09
CA ALA A 46 -10.76 1.86 -9.97
C ALA A 46 -10.20 2.78 -8.86
N SER A 47 -10.96 3.79 -8.44
CA SER A 47 -10.62 4.67 -7.31
C SER A 47 -10.50 3.94 -5.98
N GLY A 48 -11.39 2.99 -5.67
CA GLY A 48 -11.30 2.21 -4.41
C GLY A 48 -9.98 1.44 -4.33
N ALA A 49 -9.57 0.82 -5.44
CA ALA A 49 -8.28 0.14 -5.54
C ALA A 49 -7.09 1.11 -5.32
N ILE A 50 -7.15 2.34 -5.83
CA ILE A 50 -6.11 3.37 -5.61
C ILE A 50 -6.02 3.77 -4.13
N PHE A 51 -7.15 3.92 -3.45
CA PHE A 51 -7.16 4.16 -2.00
C PHE A 51 -6.53 2.98 -1.26
N GLY A 52 -6.80 1.75 -1.69
CA GLY A 52 -6.12 0.57 -1.16
C GLY A 52 -4.61 0.56 -1.38
N LEU A 53 -4.12 0.94 -2.55
CA LEU A 53 -2.68 1.10 -2.79
C LEU A 53 -2.05 2.16 -1.89
N SER A 54 -2.78 3.26 -1.62
CA SER A 54 -2.35 4.31 -0.69
C SER A 54 -2.23 3.77 0.74
N GLY A 55 -3.22 2.98 1.17
CA GLY A 55 -3.20 2.26 2.45
C GLY A 55 -2.05 1.25 2.54
N ALA A 56 -1.79 0.51 1.46
CA ALA A 56 -0.70 -0.45 1.38
C ALA A 56 0.68 0.23 1.47
N LEU A 57 0.86 1.38 0.81
CA LEU A 57 2.09 2.19 0.93
C LEU A 57 2.29 2.74 2.34
N SER A 58 1.21 3.15 3.01
CA SER A 58 1.25 3.57 4.40
C SER A 58 1.75 2.44 5.31
N VAL A 59 1.23 1.21 5.12
CA VAL A 59 1.72 0.02 5.84
C VAL A 59 3.19 -0.26 5.50
N TYR A 60 3.57 -0.15 4.22
CA TYR A 60 4.95 -0.35 3.78
C TYR A 60 5.92 0.61 4.47
N PHE A 61 5.64 1.91 4.48
CA PHE A 61 6.48 2.89 5.14
C PHE A 61 6.59 2.66 6.65
N TRP A 62 5.48 2.33 7.31
CA TRP A 62 5.48 2.06 8.75
C TRP A 62 6.30 0.80 9.11
N ARG A 63 6.10 -0.27 8.36
CA ARG A 63 6.77 -1.56 8.54
C ARG A 63 8.27 -1.46 8.28
N ASN A 64 8.64 -0.70 7.26
CA ASN A 64 10.02 -0.54 6.82
C ASN A 64 10.64 0.80 7.26
N ARG A 65 10.11 1.42 8.32
CA ARG A 65 10.49 2.78 8.78
C ARG A 65 11.99 2.95 9.01
N GLN A 66 12.69 1.88 9.40
CA GLN A 66 14.13 1.90 9.64
C GLN A 66 14.92 2.19 8.35
N LEU A 67 14.40 1.80 7.18
CA LEU A 67 15.02 2.11 5.89
C LEU A 67 14.96 3.60 5.53
N PHE A 68 13.99 4.32 6.07
CA PHE A 68 13.75 5.73 5.74
C PHE A 68 14.37 6.71 6.74
N GLY A 69 14.75 6.24 7.93
CA GLY A 69 15.34 7.06 8.98
C GLY A 69 14.54 8.33 9.24
N SER A 70 15.18 9.49 9.17
CA SER A 70 14.54 10.80 9.40
C SER A 70 13.47 11.18 8.36
N ARG A 71 13.48 10.56 7.17
CA ARG A 71 12.51 10.85 6.11
C ARG A 71 11.15 10.18 6.32
N PHE A 72 11.09 9.16 7.20
CA PHE A 72 9.86 8.39 7.47
C PHE A 72 8.68 9.31 7.80
N ASN A 73 8.83 10.19 8.79
CA ASN A 73 7.75 11.06 9.25
C ASN A 73 7.21 11.93 8.12
N THR A 74 8.09 12.52 7.30
CA THR A 74 7.70 13.38 6.19
C THR A 74 6.96 12.61 5.10
N LEU A 75 7.44 11.43 4.71
CA LEU A 75 6.81 10.59 3.69
C LEU A 75 5.42 10.11 4.15
N GLN A 76 5.36 9.56 5.37
CA GLN A 76 4.15 9.04 5.97
C GLN A 76 3.10 10.15 6.14
N PHE A 77 3.51 11.31 6.68
CA PHE A 77 2.61 12.44 6.90
C PHE A 77 2.02 12.99 5.59
N ARG A 78 2.85 13.15 4.54
CA ARG A 78 2.37 13.60 3.23
C ARG A 78 1.34 12.64 2.64
N LEU A 79 1.61 11.34 2.72
CA LEU A 79 0.68 10.32 2.23
C LEU A 79 -0.64 10.35 3.01
N LEU A 80 -0.58 10.44 4.35
CA LEU A 80 -1.77 10.51 5.20
C LEU A 80 -2.60 11.78 4.94
N ILE A 81 -1.97 12.93 4.75
CA ILE A 81 -2.67 14.17 4.34
C ILE A 81 -3.43 13.94 3.04
N ILE A 82 -2.78 13.36 2.03
CA ILE A 82 -3.41 13.12 0.72
C ILE A 82 -4.60 12.18 0.89
N ILE A 83 -4.47 11.09 1.65
CA ILE A 83 -5.56 10.15 1.92
C ILE A 83 -6.74 10.88 2.58
N ILE A 84 -6.49 11.63 3.67
CA ILE A 84 -7.53 12.32 4.43
C ILE A 84 -8.23 13.38 3.58
N LEU A 85 -7.47 14.19 2.83
CA LEU A 85 -8.06 15.22 1.98
C LEU A 85 -8.94 14.62 0.87
N ASN A 86 -8.51 13.51 0.26
CA ASN A 86 -9.30 12.86 -0.79
C ASN A 86 -10.55 12.20 -0.21
N LEU A 87 -10.44 11.50 0.91
CA LEU A 87 -11.60 10.88 1.58
C LEU A 87 -12.61 11.96 2.03
N GLY A 88 -12.11 13.07 2.55
CA GLY A 88 -12.92 14.22 2.95
C GLY A 88 -13.73 14.88 1.82
N THR A 89 -13.40 14.63 0.54
CA THR A 89 -14.14 15.22 -0.59
C THR A 89 -15.56 14.68 -0.71
N GLY A 90 -15.82 13.44 -0.27
CA GLY A 90 -17.14 12.81 -0.31
C GLY A 90 -18.21 13.54 0.50
N PHE A 91 -17.80 14.26 1.56
CA PHE A 91 -18.74 15.07 2.36
C PHE A 91 -19.30 16.29 1.62
N TYR A 92 -18.61 16.78 0.59
CA TYR A 92 -18.99 18.00 -0.14
C TYR A 92 -19.48 17.72 -1.56
N LEU A 93 -19.19 16.53 -2.10
CA LEU A 93 -19.51 16.15 -3.47
C LEU A 93 -20.36 14.87 -3.48
N PRO A 94 -21.70 14.98 -3.64
CA PRO A 94 -22.63 13.85 -3.55
C PRO A 94 -22.44 12.73 -4.60
N GLN A 95 -21.58 12.96 -5.60
CA GLN A 95 -21.30 12.02 -6.68
C GLN A 95 -20.08 11.13 -6.36
N ILE A 96 -19.49 11.29 -5.17
CA ILE A 96 -18.31 10.54 -4.73
C ILE A 96 -18.74 9.43 -3.79
N ASP A 97 -18.41 8.21 -4.19
CA ASP A 97 -18.57 6.99 -3.41
C ASP A 97 -17.50 6.90 -2.31
N GLU A 98 -17.79 7.52 -1.16
CA GLU A 98 -16.97 7.51 0.06
C GLU A 98 -16.80 6.09 0.62
N PHE A 99 -17.88 5.29 0.63
CA PHE A 99 -17.84 3.94 1.18
C PHE A 99 -16.89 3.03 0.39
N GLY A 100 -16.89 3.14 -0.95
CA GLY A 100 -15.95 2.45 -1.81
C GLY A 100 -14.50 2.88 -1.60
N HIS A 101 -14.25 4.17 -1.34
CA HIS A 101 -12.89 4.66 -1.04
C HIS A 101 -12.40 4.17 0.32
N LEU A 102 -13.25 4.24 1.35
CA LEU A 102 -12.93 3.77 2.69
C LEU A 102 -12.73 2.24 2.71
N GLY A 103 -13.62 1.49 2.06
CA GLY A 103 -13.51 0.04 1.91
C GLY A 103 -12.24 -0.37 1.19
N GLY A 104 -11.92 0.31 0.09
CA GLY A 104 -10.68 0.09 -0.65
C GLY A 104 -9.43 0.38 0.20
N LEU A 105 -9.42 1.49 0.94
CA LEU A 105 -8.33 1.86 1.86
C LEU A 105 -8.10 0.79 2.92
N LEU A 106 -9.15 0.38 3.62
CA LEU A 106 -9.07 -0.63 4.68
C LEU A 106 -8.68 -2.01 4.11
N GLY A 107 -9.26 -2.39 2.97
CA GLY A 107 -8.91 -3.63 2.28
C GLY A 107 -7.43 -3.67 1.87
N GLY A 108 -6.92 -2.57 1.33
CA GLY A 108 -5.49 -2.46 0.98
C GLY A 108 -4.57 -2.50 2.20
N ILE A 109 -4.94 -1.85 3.31
CA ILE A 109 -4.20 -1.94 4.59
C ILE A 109 -4.13 -3.39 5.06
N LEU A 110 -5.27 -4.09 5.12
CA LEU A 110 -5.33 -5.49 5.55
C LEU A 110 -4.51 -6.40 4.64
N ALA A 111 -4.66 -6.27 3.32
CA ALA A 111 -3.88 -7.03 2.35
C ALA A 111 -2.38 -6.77 2.50
N ALA A 112 -1.95 -5.52 2.66
CA ALA A 112 -0.54 -5.20 2.86
C ALA A 112 0.00 -5.68 4.21
N LEU A 113 -0.83 -5.71 5.25
CA LEU A 113 -0.44 -6.27 6.54
C LEU A 113 -0.14 -7.77 6.43
N LEU A 114 -0.89 -8.50 5.60
CA LEU A 114 -0.70 -9.94 5.39
C LEU A 114 0.39 -10.24 4.36
N LEU A 115 0.40 -9.53 3.25
CA LEU A 115 1.21 -9.89 2.07
C LEU A 115 2.46 -9.03 1.91
N GLY A 116 2.51 -7.83 2.50
CA GLY A 116 3.55 -6.84 2.23
C GLY A 116 4.93 -7.20 2.78
N PRO A 117 6.02 -6.70 2.14
CA PRO A 117 7.40 -6.98 2.55
C PRO A 117 7.73 -6.47 3.95
N ARG A 118 8.64 -7.18 4.62
CA ARG A 118 9.37 -6.69 5.81
C ARG A 118 10.85 -6.75 5.49
N TYR A 119 11.41 -5.61 5.15
CA TYR A 119 12.81 -5.50 4.77
C TYR A 119 13.68 -5.18 5.98
N GLU A 120 14.72 -5.97 6.15
CA GLU A 120 15.75 -5.78 7.16
C GLU A 120 17.13 -5.61 6.51
N LEU A 121 17.95 -4.74 7.10
CA LEU A 121 19.34 -4.55 6.69
C LEU A 121 20.23 -5.38 7.60
N CYS A 122 20.89 -6.37 7.03
CA CYS A 122 21.74 -7.31 7.76
C CYS A 122 23.16 -7.35 7.18
N ARG A 123 24.16 -7.57 8.05
CA ARG A 123 25.49 -8.00 7.63
C ARG A 123 25.56 -9.51 7.70
N VAL A 124 25.68 -10.16 6.56
CA VAL A 124 25.78 -11.63 6.48
C VAL A 124 27.20 -12.04 6.85
N LYS A 125 27.33 -12.97 7.80
CA LYS A 125 28.64 -13.43 8.28
C LYS A 125 29.38 -14.14 7.14
N GLY A 126 30.59 -13.66 6.82
CA GLY A 126 31.42 -14.23 5.75
C GLY A 126 31.21 -13.59 4.38
N GLU A 127 30.28 -12.65 4.26
CA GLU A 127 30.09 -11.85 3.04
C GLU A 127 30.45 -10.38 3.31
N SER A 128 30.99 -9.70 2.29
CA SER A 128 31.21 -8.26 2.37
C SER A 128 29.91 -7.50 2.17
N GLY A 129 29.81 -6.30 2.76
CA GLY A 129 28.71 -5.38 2.53
C GLY A 129 27.47 -5.56 3.41
N VAL A 130 26.41 -4.85 3.05
CA VAL A 130 25.09 -4.87 3.70
C VAL A 130 24.08 -5.47 2.75
N TRP A 131 23.25 -6.35 3.28
CA TRP A 131 22.23 -7.09 2.55
C TRP A 131 20.83 -6.65 3.00
N LEU A 132 19.92 -6.58 2.04
CA LEU A 132 18.49 -6.41 2.24
C LEU A 132 17.84 -7.78 2.22
N ILE A 133 17.21 -8.16 3.32
CA ILE A 133 16.50 -9.43 3.49
C ILE A 133 15.01 -9.11 3.62
N ASP A 134 14.15 -9.87 2.94
CA ASP A 134 12.69 -9.75 3.02
C ASP A 134 12.13 -10.91 3.86
N ASP A 135 11.55 -10.58 5.02
CA ASP A 135 10.92 -11.51 5.97
C ASP A 135 9.39 -11.29 6.04
N PRO A 136 8.65 -11.49 4.94
CA PRO A 136 7.21 -11.21 4.92
C PRO A 136 6.43 -12.14 5.86
N PRO A 137 5.22 -11.75 6.29
CA PRO A 137 4.35 -12.63 7.08
C PRO A 137 4.00 -13.95 6.38
N VAL A 138 4.05 -13.97 5.04
CA VAL A 138 3.86 -15.16 4.21
C VAL A 138 5.18 -15.49 3.53
N GLU A 139 5.92 -16.46 4.07
CA GLU A 139 7.25 -16.86 3.60
C GLU A 139 7.29 -17.23 2.12
N ALA A 140 6.21 -17.81 1.58
CA ALA A 140 6.09 -18.16 0.16
C ALA A 140 6.21 -16.95 -0.79
N LEU A 141 6.04 -15.73 -0.26
CA LEU A 141 6.20 -14.50 -1.02
C LEU A 141 7.58 -13.85 -0.84
N ALA A 142 8.48 -14.41 -0.03
CA ALA A 142 9.77 -13.81 0.28
C ALA A 142 10.60 -13.58 -0.98
N THR A 143 11.19 -12.39 -1.10
CA THR A 143 12.08 -12.07 -2.20
C THR A 143 13.52 -12.49 -1.87
N PRO A 144 14.35 -12.88 -2.86
CA PRO A 144 15.73 -13.29 -2.61
C PRO A 144 16.55 -12.15 -1.96
N PRO A 145 17.48 -12.47 -1.04
CA PRO A 145 18.37 -11.48 -0.44
C PRO A 145 19.14 -10.68 -1.49
N ARG A 146 19.31 -9.37 -1.27
CA ARG A 146 19.99 -8.48 -2.22
C ARG A 146 21.07 -7.66 -1.52
N LYS A 147 22.30 -7.68 -2.04
CA LYS A 147 23.36 -6.78 -1.58
C LYS A 147 23.03 -5.33 -1.97
N VAL A 148 23.10 -4.42 -1.01
CA VAL A 148 22.73 -3.00 -1.20
C VAL A 148 23.89 -2.04 -0.97
N LEU A 149 24.92 -2.43 -0.22
CA LEU A 149 26.14 -1.65 0.01
C LEU A 149 27.34 -2.61 0.05
N ASP A 150 28.51 -2.12 -0.34
CA ASP A 150 29.79 -2.85 -0.27
C ASP A 150 30.52 -2.69 1.06
#